data_AF-A0A1A9PVE2-F1
#
_entry.id   AF-A0A1A9PVE2-F1
#
_cell.length_a   1.000
_cell.length_b   1.000
_cell.length_c   1.000
_cell.angle_alpha   90.00
_cell.angle_beta   90.00
_cell.angle_gamma   90.00
#
_symmetry.space_group_name_H-M   'P 1'
#
loop_
_entity.id
_entity.type
_entity.pdbx_description
1 polymer ?
#
loop_
_entity_poly.entity_id
_entity_poly.type
_entity_poly.pdbx_seq_one_letter_code
_entity_poly.pdbx_strand_id
1 'polypeptide(L)' 'MKFERTRAYTRHQRQRTMRRKMNIVKHAWGYIPEISGIFAKGKVHCSCGMCTTKWRTEGPPASVQKWLYKIDTYEK' A
#
# COMPACT_ATOMS: atom_id res chain seq x y z
N MET A 1 7.08 4.19 -23.79
CA MET A 1 5.78 4.87 -23.68
C MET A 1 5.57 5.31 -22.23
N LYS A 2 5.77 6.59 -21.92
CA LYS A 2 5.59 7.13 -20.56
C LYS A 2 4.09 7.29 -20.38
N PHE A 3 3.43 6.41 -19.62
CA PHE A 3 2.02 6.59 -19.28
C PHE A 3 1.89 7.94 -18.57
N GLU A 4 1.39 8.95 -19.27
CA GLU A 4 1.13 10.25 -18.67
C GLU A 4 0.07 10.05 -17.60
N ARG A 5 0.51 10.10 -16.34
CA ARG A 5 -0.37 9.94 -15.19
C ARG A 5 -1.31 11.13 -15.18
N THR A 6 -2.52 10.93 -15.68
CA THR A 6 -3.53 11.97 -15.69
C THR A 6 -3.83 12.42 -14.27
N ARG A 7 -4.29 13.67 -14.12
CA ARG A 7 -4.77 14.20 -12.83
C ARG A 7 -5.86 13.31 -12.23
N ALA A 8 -6.71 12.73 -13.09
CA ALA A 8 -7.72 11.76 -12.71
C ALA A 8 -7.12 10.49 -12.09
N TYR A 9 -6.10 9.90 -12.73
CA TYR A 9 -5.38 8.74 -12.19
C TYR A 9 -4.77 9.05 -10.82
N THR A 10 -4.14 10.22 -10.67
CA THR A 10 -3.52 10.63 -9.41
C THR A 10 -4.55 10.81 -8.28
N ARG A 11 -5.72 11.37 -8.58
CA ARG A 11 -6.85 11.49 -7.64
C ARG A 11 -7.37 10.12 -7.23
N HIS A 12 -7.57 9.21 -8.19
CA HIS A 12 -8.01 7.85 -7.92
C HIS A 12 -7.01 7.09 -7.01
N GLN A 13 -5.71 7.18 -7.30
CA GLN A 13 -4.69 6.56 -6.44
C GLN A 13 -4.71 7.14 -5.02
N ARG A 14 -4.86 8.46 -4.86
CA ARG A 14 -4.99 9.10 -3.55
C ARG A 14 -6.21 8.60 -2.79
N GLN A 15 -7.38 8.52 -3.43
CA GLN A 15 -8.60 7.98 -2.80
C GLN A 15 -8.43 6.52 -2.38
N ARG A 16 -7.81 5.68 -3.22
CA ARG A 16 -7.50 4.28 -2.89
C ARG A 16 -6.63 4.18 -1.64
N THR A 17 -5.58 5.00 -1.53
CA THR A 17 -4.72 5.06 -0.34
C THR A 17 -5.48 5.51 0.90
N MET A 18 -6.34 6.53 0.79
CA MET A 18 -7.16 7.01 1.92
C MET A 18 -8.11 5.90 2.40
N ARG A 19 -8.87 5.26 1.50
CA ARG A 19 -9.77 4.15 1.83
C ARG A 19 -9.06 3.00 2.51
N ARG A 20 -7.88 2.61 2.01
CA ARG A 20 -7.07 1.54 2.65
C ARG A 20 -6.72 1.88 4.09
N LYS A 21 -6.34 3.12 4.38
CA LYS A 21 -5.97 3.55 5.74
C LYS A 21 -7.17 3.56 6.67
N MET A 22 -8.32 4.05 6.19
CA MET A 22 -9.58 4.00 6.93
C MET A 22 -9.93 2.56 7.31
N ASN A 23 -9.82 1.62 6.37
CA ASN A 23 -10.11 0.21 6.64
C ASN A 23 -9.15 -0.39 7.68
N ILE A 24 -7.84 -0.13 7.56
CA ILE A 24 -6.85 -0.61 8.54
C ILE A 24 -7.23 -0.15 9.94
N VAL A 25 -7.54 1.14 10.10
CA VAL A 25 -7.82 1.73 11.41
C VAL A 25 -9.15 1.27 11.98
N LYS A 26 -10.17 1.11 11.13
CA LYS A 26 -11.45 0.48 11.50
C LYS A 26 -11.24 -0.95 12.01
N HIS A 27 -10.43 -1.75 11.33
CA HIS A 27 -10.23 -3.16 11.71
C HIS A 27 -9.26 -3.34 12.88
N ALA A 28 -8.24 -2.50 13.01
CA ALA A 28 -7.24 -2.61 14.06
C ALA A 28 -7.67 -1.97 15.38
N TRP A 29 -8.40 -0.85 15.32
CA TRP A 29 -8.71 -0.02 16.48
C TRP A 29 -10.20 0.28 16.65
N GLY A 30 -11.07 -0.22 15.77
CA GLY A 30 -12.50 0.13 15.79
C GLY A 30 -12.78 1.61 15.51
N TYR A 31 -11.75 2.39 15.13
CA TYR A 31 -11.85 3.83 14.98
C TYR A 31 -12.24 4.21 13.54
N ILE A 32 -13.21 5.12 13.42
CA ILE A 32 -13.66 5.70 12.15
C ILE A 32 -13.39 7.20 12.23
N PRO A 33 -12.35 7.74 11.56
CA PRO A 33 -12.12 9.17 11.60
C PRO A 33 -13.16 9.93 10.78
N GLU A 34 -13.55 11.09 11.28
CA GLU A 34 -14.53 11.98 10.64
C GLU A 34 -14.03 12.54 9.30
N ILE A 35 -12.71 12.79 9.20
CA ILE A 35 -12.11 13.36 8.00
C ILE A 35 -11.31 12.29 7.24
N SER A 36 -11.79 11.95 6.05
CA SER A 36 -11.03 11.12 5.13
C SER A 36 -9.74 11.85 4.74
N GLY A 37 -8.58 11.28 5.10
CA GLY A 37 -7.27 11.85 4.76
C GLY A 37 -6.39 12.32 5.91
N ILE A 38 -6.87 12.24 7.15
CA ILE A 38 -6.11 12.60 8.35
C ILE A 38 -4.78 11.83 8.48
N PHE A 39 -4.72 10.63 7.91
CA PHE A 39 -3.56 9.75 8.02
C PHE A 39 -2.45 10.09 7.01
N ALA A 40 -1.24 10.35 7.52
CA ALA A 40 -0.05 10.69 6.72
C ALA A 40 0.25 9.69 5.59
N LYS A 41 0.59 10.20 4.39
CA LYS A 41 0.78 9.42 3.14
C LYS A 41 1.68 8.19 3.31
N GLY A 42 2.80 8.31 4.03
CA GLY A 42 3.83 7.29 4.14
C GLY A 42 3.57 6.13 5.12
N LYS A 43 2.55 6.19 5.98
CA LYS A 43 2.39 5.22 7.09
C LYS A 43 1.82 3.84 6.70
N VAL A 44 1.58 3.57 5.41
CA VAL A 44 1.08 2.25 4.92
C VAL A 44 2.21 1.36 4.39
N HIS A 45 3.38 1.94 4.10
CA HIS A 45 4.61 1.25 3.71
C HIS A 45 5.70 1.48 4.74
N CYS A 46 5.33 1.60 6.03
CA CYS A 46 6.36 1.67 7.04
C CYS A 46 7.07 0.31 7.09
N SER A 47 8.40 0.30 7.17
CA SER A 47 9.18 -0.84 7.66
C SER A 47 8.87 -1.17 9.13
N CYS A 48 7.72 -0.74 9.63
CA CYS A 48 7.25 -0.94 10.98
C CYS A 48 7.01 -2.42 11.24
N GLY A 49 7.10 -2.80 12.51
CA GLY A 49 6.94 -4.19 12.96
C GLY A 49 5.69 -4.87 12.37
N MET A 50 4.55 -4.18 12.27
CA MET A 50 3.33 -4.75 11.67
C MET A 50 3.46 -5.09 10.19
N CYS A 51 4.12 -4.24 9.38
CA CYS A 51 4.33 -4.54 7.96
C CYS A 51 5.39 -5.63 7.77
N THR A 52 6.41 -5.67 8.63
CA THR A 52 7.39 -6.75 8.67
C THR A 52 6.73 -8.09 9.06
N THR A 53 5.88 -8.09 10.09
CA THR A 53 5.11 -9.26 10.50
C THR A 53 4.21 -9.72 9.36
N LYS A 54 3.44 -8.81 8.75
CA LYS A 54 2.61 -9.11 7.58
C LYS A 54 3.41 -9.76 6.46
N TRP A 55 4.56 -9.20 6.11
CA TRP A 55 5.42 -9.74 5.07
C TRP A 55 5.93 -11.14 5.40
N ARG A 56 6.25 -11.40 6.67
CA ARG A 56 6.69 -12.73 7.13
C ARG A 56 5.55 -13.75 7.17
N THR A 57 4.33 -13.33 7.54
CA THR A 57 3.19 -14.24 7.71
C THR A 57 2.43 -14.49 6.40
N GLU A 58 2.20 -13.44 5.61
CA GLU A 58 1.39 -13.49 4.38
C GLU A 58 2.24 -13.42 3.10
N GLY A 59 3.54 -13.17 3.23
CA GLY A 59 4.44 -13.00 2.10
C GLY A 59 4.37 -11.63 1.42
N PRO A 60 5.17 -11.43 0.36
CA PRO A 60 5.16 -10.21 -0.44
C PRO A 60 3.78 -10.01 -1.10
N PRO A 61 3.24 -8.79 -1.17
CA PRO A 61 2.04 -8.53 -1.95
C PRO A 61 2.29 -8.80 -3.44
N ALA A 62 1.26 -9.22 -4.18
CA ALA A 62 1.35 -9.60 -5.60
C ALA A 62 2.06 -8.58 -6.50
N SER A 63 1.95 -7.29 -6.19
CA SER A 63 2.66 -6.22 -6.91
C SER A 63 4.19 -6.31 -6.80
N VAL A 64 4.70 -6.86 -5.70
CA VAL A 64 6.13 -7.07 -5.45
C VAL A 64 6.58 -8.46 -5.88
N GLN A 65 5.72 -9.49 -5.78
CA GLN A 65 6.02 -10.84 -6.29
C GLN A 65 6.44 -10.82 -7.77
N LYS A 66 5.77 -10.01 -8.60
CA LYS A 66 6.13 -9.84 -10.03
C LYS A 66 7.53 -9.27 -10.24
N TRP A 67 8.00 -8.42 -9.33
CA TRP A 67 9.36 -7.86 -9.35
C TRP A 67 10.40 -8.85 -8.84
N LEU A 68 10.10 -9.57 -7.76
CA LEU A 68 10.98 -10.61 -7.19
C LEU A 68 11.22 -11.75 -8.18
N TYR A 69 10.14 -12.25 -8.83
CA TYR A 69 10.26 -13.24 -9.90
C TYR A 69 11.18 -12.78 -11.03
N LYS A 70 11.11 -11.51 -11.42
CA LYS A 70 12.04 -10.96 -12.40
C LYS A 70 13.47 -11.04 -11.88
N ILE A 71 13.78 -10.55 -10.69
CA ILE A 71 15.15 -10.58 -10.15
C ILE A 71 15.72 -12.02 -10.17
N ASP A 72 14.97 -12.99 -9.67
CA ASP A 72 15.38 -14.42 -9.65
C ASP A 72 15.66 -15.00 -11.06
N THR A 73 14.99 -14.48 -12.09
CA THR A 73 15.19 -14.93 -13.48
C THR A 73 16.35 -14.26 -14.20
N TYR A 74 16.81 -13.09 -13.73
CA TYR A 74 17.97 -12.38 -14.31
C TYR A 74 19.28 -12.72 -13.59
N GLU A 75 19.21 -13.32 -12.41
CA GLU A 75 20.37 -13.81 -11.64
C GLU A 75 20.71 -15.30 -11.93
N LYS A 76 20.01 -15.95 -12.87
CA LYS A 76 20.36 -17.26 -13.44
C LYS A 76 21.05 -17.11 -14.79
#